data_AF-A4NZL5-F1
#
_entry.id   AF-A4NZL5-F1
#
_cell.length_a   1.000
_cell.length_b   1.000
_cell.length_c   1.000
_cell.angle_alpha   90.00
_cell.angle_beta   90.00
_cell.angle_gamma   90.00
#
_symmetry.space_group_name_H-M   'P 1'
#
loop_
_entity.id
_entity.type
_entity.pdbx_description
1 polymer ?
#
loop_
_entity_poly.entity_id
_entity_poly.type
_entity_poly.pdbx_seq_one_letter_code
_entity_poly.pdbx_strand_id
1 'polypeptide(L)'
;MIVWALFDSGNGCYTQGAELFNQLVNQSVNIYPIGMDIECKNNHFINLNLADYGRMFGDNKLFDELDKLPKPDLIIASPPCESWSVASAMWGGNASWKQETGAVNRELSKFTVRGRADYDLPHVQFKYDRSFLNRINGELCIYNTIEIIKRYNPKVYVIENPASSKIWHYVNDILNFQIPFDNLAHYNLYNYPLRKPTRFKSNINLGLRNNHKSKPQQQWEDFSKSYNERSNIPLDLIVDIYKAVNQYLTNPIGVPSERLLF
;
A
#
# COMPACT_ATOMS: atom_id res chain seq x y z
N MET A 1 14.46 -0.45 -16.17
CA MET A 1 14.02 -0.91 -14.83
C MET A 1 12.78 -1.76 -14.99
N ILE A 2 12.77 -2.98 -14.46
CA ILE A 2 11.56 -3.83 -14.43
C ILE A 2 10.78 -3.52 -13.16
N VAL A 3 9.51 -3.13 -13.31
CA VAL A 3 8.63 -2.76 -12.20
C VAL A 3 7.44 -3.69 -12.15
N TRP A 4 7.19 -4.32 -11.01
CA TRP A 4 5.90 -4.95 -10.72
C TRP A 4 5.06 -3.98 -9.89
N ALA A 5 3.91 -3.57 -10.44
CA ALA A 5 3.00 -2.64 -9.79
C ALA A 5 1.77 -3.40 -9.26
N LEU A 6 1.86 -3.83 -8.01
CA LEU A 6 0.81 -4.59 -7.35
C LEU A 6 -0.35 -3.66 -6.97
N PHE A 7 -1.57 -4.11 -7.23
CA PHE A 7 -2.81 -3.37 -7.02
C PHE A 7 -2.97 -2.12 -7.91
N ASP A 8 -2.25 -2.02 -9.03
CA ASP A 8 -2.36 -0.92 -10.00
C ASP A 8 -3.51 -1.12 -11.00
N SER A 9 -4.58 -1.83 -10.61
CA SER A 9 -5.69 -2.21 -11.50
C SER A 9 -6.82 -1.18 -11.60
N GLY A 10 -6.83 -0.17 -10.72
CA GLY A 10 -7.79 0.93 -10.75
C GLY A 10 -7.46 1.91 -11.88
N ASN A 11 -7.12 3.15 -11.55
CA ASN A 11 -6.73 4.13 -12.57
C ASN A 11 -5.31 3.92 -13.14
N GLY A 12 -4.56 2.90 -12.72
CA GLY A 12 -3.21 2.64 -13.25
C GLY A 12 -2.22 3.76 -12.96
N CYS A 13 -2.25 4.35 -11.75
CA CYS A 13 -1.41 5.50 -11.42
C CYS A 13 0.08 5.19 -11.57
N TYR A 14 0.53 3.99 -11.18
CA TYR A 14 1.93 3.61 -11.32
C TYR A 14 2.34 3.45 -12.78
N THR A 15 1.42 2.92 -13.60
CA THR A 15 1.56 2.80 -15.06
C THR A 15 1.67 4.17 -15.71
N GLN A 16 0.74 5.08 -15.44
CA GLN A 16 0.79 6.46 -15.95
C GLN A 16 2.05 7.20 -15.50
N GLY A 17 2.47 7.02 -14.24
CA GLY A 17 3.72 7.59 -13.74
C GLY A 17 4.96 7.05 -14.46
N ALA A 18 4.93 5.79 -14.90
CA ALA A 18 6.04 5.17 -15.62
C ALA A 18 6.15 5.74 -17.05
N GLU A 19 5.01 5.92 -17.72
CA GLU A 19 4.95 6.59 -19.02
C GLU A 19 5.51 8.02 -18.94
N LEU A 20 5.07 8.80 -17.94
CA LEU A 20 5.56 10.16 -17.71
C LEU A 20 7.06 10.17 -17.41
N PHE A 21 7.55 9.26 -16.57
CA PHE A 21 8.98 9.16 -16.27
C PHE A 21 9.82 8.81 -17.51
N ASN A 22 9.35 7.87 -18.33
CA ASN A 22 10.05 7.45 -19.56
C ASN A 22 10.18 8.61 -20.55
N GLN A 23 9.15 9.45 -20.68
CA GLN A 23 9.17 10.66 -21.50
C GLN A 23 10.18 11.69 -21.00
N LEU A 24 10.36 11.82 -19.68
CA LEU A 24 11.22 12.83 -19.07
C LEU A 24 12.72 12.46 -19.07
N VAL A 25 13.06 11.18 -18.90
CA VAL A 25 14.44 10.75 -18.57
C VAL A 25 15.10 9.97 -19.72
N ASN A 26 14.42 9.77 -20.85
CA ASN A 26 14.89 8.91 -21.97
C ASN A 26 15.39 7.54 -21.49
N GLN A 27 14.73 7.01 -20.46
CA GLN A 27 14.96 5.69 -19.89
C GLN A 27 13.70 4.85 -20.04
N SER A 28 13.85 3.52 -19.97
CA SER A 28 12.75 2.58 -20.12
C SER A 28 12.46 1.89 -18.79
N VAL A 29 11.37 2.32 -18.16
CA VAL A 29 10.60 1.55 -17.18
C VAL A 29 9.70 0.60 -17.94
N ASN A 30 9.91 -0.70 -17.74
CA ASN A 30 9.00 -1.74 -18.20
C ASN A 30 8.16 -2.16 -17.01
N ILE A 31 6.89 -1.75 -17.02
CA ILE A 31 5.97 -1.95 -15.91
C ILE A 31 5.01 -3.10 -16.17
N TYR A 32 4.77 -3.89 -15.13
CA TYR A 32 3.84 -5.01 -15.08
C TYR A 32 2.80 -4.73 -13.99
N PRO A 33 1.70 -4.03 -14.32
CA PRO A 33 0.60 -3.81 -13.39
C PRO A 33 -0.16 -5.12 -13.17
N ILE A 34 -0.43 -5.45 -11.89
CA ILE A 34 -0.99 -6.74 -11.47
C ILE A 34 -2.09 -6.48 -10.44
N GLY A 35 -3.27 -7.08 -10.61
CA GLY A 35 -4.35 -6.97 -9.63
C GLY A 35 -5.72 -7.36 -10.18
N MET A 36 -6.77 -6.86 -9.54
CA MET A 36 -8.16 -7.00 -9.97
C MET A 36 -8.83 -5.63 -9.95
N ASP A 37 -9.53 -5.26 -11.02
CA ASP A 37 -10.31 -4.01 -11.05
C ASP A 37 -11.71 -4.25 -10.51
N ILE A 38 -11.99 -3.68 -9.34
CA ILE A 38 -13.29 -3.80 -8.67
C ILE A 38 -14.40 -3.10 -9.47
N GLU A 39 -14.06 -2.04 -10.23
CA GLU A 39 -15.03 -1.32 -11.04
C GLU A 39 -15.22 -1.92 -12.44
N CYS A 40 -14.41 -2.91 -12.83
CA CYS A 40 -14.41 -3.53 -14.17
C CYS A 40 -14.32 -2.51 -15.33
N LYS A 41 -13.58 -1.43 -15.14
CA LYS A 41 -13.42 -0.33 -16.11
C LYS A 41 -12.11 -0.40 -16.89
N ASN A 42 -11.13 -1.17 -16.41
CA ASN A 42 -9.77 -1.17 -16.92
C ASN A 42 -9.31 -2.58 -17.32
N ASN A 43 -8.36 -2.65 -18.25
CA ASN A 43 -7.79 -3.91 -18.77
C ASN A 43 -6.27 -3.85 -19.00
N HIS A 44 -5.59 -2.81 -18.53
CA HIS A 44 -4.15 -2.59 -18.74
C HIS A 44 -3.26 -3.45 -17.82
N PHE A 45 -3.83 -4.35 -17.03
CA PHE A 45 -3.16 -5.12 -15.98
C PHE A 45 -3.30 -6.63 -16.16
N ILE A 46 -2.36 -7.35 -15.56
CA ILE A 46 -2.41 -8.81 -15.43
C ILE A 46 -3.45 -9.13 -14.35
N ASN A 47 -4.55 -9.76 -14.76
CA ASN A 47 -5.64 -10.10 -13.86
C ASN A 47 -5.24 -11.25 -12.93
N LEU A 48 -4.87 -10.91 -11.69
CA LEU A 48 -4.47 -11.84 -10.65
C LEU A 48 -5.07 -11.42 -9.30
N ASN A 49 -5.65 -12.40 -8.62
CA ASN A 49 -6.13 -12.21 -7.26
C ASN A 49 -4.95 -12.17 -6.28
N LEU A 50 -4.53 -10.98 -5.87
CA LEU A 50 -3.47 -10.80 -4.88
C LEU A 50 -3.89 -11.18 -3.45
N ALA A 51 -5.18 -11.48 -3.22
CA ALA A 51 -5.68 -12.10 -1.99
C ALA A 51 -5.82 -13.64 -2.11
N ASP A 52 -5.24 -14.26 -3.13
CA ASP A 52 -5.36 -15.71 -3.32
C ASP A 52 -4.79 -16.51 -2.14
N TYR A 53 -5.53 -17.52 -1.71
CA TYR A 53 -5.13 -18.47 -0.67
C TYR A 53 -5.20 -19.93 -1.17
N GLY A 54 -5.41 -20.13 -2.48
CA GLY A 54 -5.56 -21.43 -3.13
C GLY A 54 -4.35 -22.35 -2.90
N ARG A 55 -3.17 -21.76 -2.67
CA ARG A 55 -1.93 -22.49 -2.36
C ARG A 55 -2.04 -23.38 -1.13
N MET A 56 -2.93 -23.05 -0.18
CA MET A 56 -3.23 -23.90 0.98
C MET A 56 -3.82 -25.26 0.56
N PHE A 57 -4.43 -25.33 -0.63
CA PHE A 57 -5.04 -26.52 -1.22
C PHE A 57 -4.27 -27.02 -2.46
N GLY A 58 -3.03 -26.56 -2.65
CA GLY A 58 -2.17 -26.97 -3.77
C GLY A 58 -2.37 -26.18 -5.07
N ASP A 59 -3.25 -25.18 -5.12
CA ASP A 59 -3.37 -24.27 -6.26
C ASP A 59 -2.36 -23.12 -6.15
N ASN A 60 -1.25 -23.20 -6.91
CA ASN A 60 -0.20 -22.20 -6.88
C ASN A 60 -0.33 -21.12 -7.97
N LYS A 61 -1.49 -20.98 -8.61
CA LYS A 61 -1.71 -20.10 -9.76
C LYS A 61 -1.15 -18.68 -9.59
N LEU A 62 -1.32 -18.06 -8.42
CA LEU A 62 -0.77 -16.71 -8.17
C LEU A 62 0.74 -16.66 -8.43
N PHE A 63 1.50 -17.59 -7.88
CA PHE A 63 2.95 -17.62 -8.03
C PHE A 63 3.37 -18.19 -9.38
N ASP A 64 2.64 -19.16 -9.92
CA ASP A 64 2.92 -19.73 -11.24
C ASP A 64 2.81 -18.67 -12.35
N GLU A 65 1.85 -17.73 -12.25
CA GLU A 65 1.75 -16.62 -13.19
C GLU A 65 2.84 -15.56 -12.97
N LEU A 66 3.17 -15.23 -11.72
CA LEU A 66 4.24 -14.29 -11.41
C LEU A 66 5.63 -14.80 -11.83
N ASP A 67 5.88 -16.11 -11.75
CA ASP A 67 7.13 -16.74 -12.17
C ASP A 67 7.40 -16.64 -13.67
N LYS A 68 6.37 -16.38 -14.48
CA LYS A 68 6.51 -16.16 -15.94
C LYS A 68 7.01 -14.76 -16.27
N LEU A 69 6.92 -13.81 -15.33
CA LEU A 69 7.32 -12.43 -15.55
C LEU A 69 8.84 -12.25 -15.38
N PRO A 70 9.46 -11.26 -16.04
CA PRO A 70 10.85 -10.91 -15.76
C PRO A 70 11.02 -10.52 -14.30
N LYS A 71 12.16 -10.92 -13.71
CA LYS A 71 12.48 -10.60 -12.32
C LYS A 71 12.44 -9.09 -12.09
N PRO A 72 11.72 -8.58 -11.07
CA PRO A 72 11.58 -7.16 -10.84
C PRO A 72 12.85 -6.55 -10.24
N ASP A 73 13.21 -5.35 -10.71
CA ASP A 73 14.12 -4.46 -9.98
C ASP A 73 13.38 -3.75 -8.84
N LEU A 74 12.12 -3.39 -9.08
CA LEU A 74 11.21 -2.71 -8.14
C LEU A 74 9.90 -3.48 -8.03
N ILE A 75 9.47 -3.74 -6.79
CA ILE A 75 8.07 -4.07 -6.48
C ILE A 75 7.45 -2.86 -5.78
N ILE A 76 6.42 -2.25 -6.38
CA ILE A 76 5.65 -1.17 -5.77
C ILE A 76 4.20 -1.62 -5.60
N ALA A 77 3.62 -1.38 -4.42
CA ALA A 77 2.33 -1.96 -4.04
C ALA A 77 1.45 -0.98 -3.28
N SER A 78 0.17 -0.92 -3.64
CA SER A 78 -0.90 -0.21 -2.89
C SER A 78 -1.96 -1.20 -2.36
N PRO A 79 -1.64 -2.04 -1.35
CA PRO A 79 -2.61 -2.99 -0.82
C PRO A 79 -3.87 -2.29 -0.30
N PRO A 80 -5.07 -2.88 -0.47
CA PRO A 80 -6.34 -2.26 -0.09
C PRO A 80 -6.37 -1.83 1.38
N CYS A 81 -6.88 -0.62 1.64
CA CYS A 81 -6.80 0.01 2.96
C CYS A 81 -8.04 -0.21 3.85
N GLU A 82 -9.10 -0.85 3.34
CA GLU A 82 -10.42 -0.94 3.97
C GLU A 82 -10.37 -1.66 5.33
N SER A 83 -9.49 -2.64 5.49
CA SER A 83 -9.25 -3.32 6.76
C SER A 83 -8.49 -2.45 7.78
N TRP A 84 -7.72 -1.48 7.30
CA TRP A 84 -6.65 -0.84 8.06
C TRP A 84 -6.89 0.64 8.37
N SER A 85 -7.74 1.28 7.58
CA SER A 85 -7.92 2.72 7.55
C SER A 85 -8.68 3.26 8.75
N VAL A 86 -8.35 4.51 9.13
CA VAL A 86 -9.13 5.33 10.08
C VAL A 86 -10.44 5.81 9.47
N ALA A 87 -10.59 5.77 8.14
CA ALA A 87 -11.87 6.10 7.50
C ALA A 87 -13.02 5.17 7.95
N SER A 88 -12.69 3.97 8.44
CA SER A 88 -13.65 3.05 9.04
C SER A 88 -13.65 3.09 10.58
N ALA A 89 -13.27 4.23 11.18
CA ALA A 89 -13.17 4.38 12.63
C ALA A 89 -14.46 3.96 13.36
N MET A 90 -14.26 3.21 14.43
CA MET A 90 -15.26 2.81 15.41
C MET A 90 -14.60 2.96 16.80
N TRP A 91 -15.34 2.83 17.90
CA TRP A 91 -14.72 2.92 19.22
C TRP A 91 -13.52 1.98 19.34
N GLY A 92 -12.45 2.42 19.99
CA GLY A 92 -11.27 1.58 20.23
C GLY A 92 -10.60 0.99 18.98
N GLY A 93 -10.84 1.51 17.77
CA GLY A 93 -10.19 1.00 16.55
C GLY A 93 -10.92 1.38 15.26
N ASN A 94 -11.06 0.42 14.35
CA ASN A 94 -11.76 0.61 13.09
C ASN A 94 -12.73 -0.56 12.83
N ALA A 95 -13.41 -0.57 11.70
CA ALA A 95 -14.43 -1.57 11.41
C ALA A 95 -13.93 -3.01 11.28
N SER A 96 -12.62 -3.28 11.30
CA SER A 96 -12.08 -4.65 11.33
C SER A 96 -11.49 -5.01 12.70
N TRP A 97 -10.87 -4.03 13.35
CA TRP A 97 -10.01 -4.24 14.51
C TRP A 97 -10.42 -3.36 15.69
N LYS A 98 -10.45 -3.94 16.88
CA LYS A 98 -10.47 -3.25 18.17
C LYS A 98 -9.17 -3.48 18.93
N GLN A 99 -8.76 -2.50 19.71
CA GLN A 99 -7.66 -2.63 20.64
C GLN A 99 -8.14 -3.41 21.86
N GLU A 100 -7.33 -4.35 22.31
CA GLU A 100 -7.52 -5.05 23.57
C GLU A 100 -7.46 -4.06 24.74
N THR A 101 -8.23 -4.30 25.80
CA THR A 101 -8.25 -3.46 27.01
C THR A 101 -8.05 -4.30 28.26
N GLY A 102 -7.62 -3.66 29.36
CA GLY A 102 -7.65 -4.27 30.69
C GLY A 102 -6.47 -5.18 31.07
N ALA A 103 -5.38 -5.24 30.29
CA ALA A 103 -4.15 -5.92 30.70
C ALA A 103 -3.23 -4.96 31.48
N VAL A 104 -2.69 -5.43 32.61
CA VAL A 104 -1.82 -4.64 33.50
C VAL A 104 -0.33 -4.92 33.22
N ASN A 105 0.01 -6.10 32.69
CA ASN A 105 1.40 -6.59 32.61
C ASN A 105 1.83 -7.08 31.21
N ARG A 106 1.18 -6.64 30.13
CA ARG A 106 1.63 -6.92 28.75
C ARG A 106 1.16 -5.85 27.77
N GLU A 107 1.83 -5.74 26.63
CA GLU A 107 1.34 -4.91 25.54
C GLU A 107 -0.03 -5.44 25.07
N LEU A 108 -0.97 -4.51 24.91
CA LEU A 108 -2.32 -4.79 24.47
C LEU A 108 -2.33 -5.01 22.96
N SER A 109 -2.98 -6.09 22.51
CA SER A 109 -3.10 -6.35 21.08
C SER A 109 -3.85 -5.20 20.38
N LYS A 110 -3.27 -4.69 19.30
CA LYS A 110 -3.90 -3.71 18.40
C LYS A 110 -4.92 -4.35 17.44
N PHE A 111 -5.01 -5.69 17.46
CA PHE A 111 -5.67 -6.54 16.46
C PHE A 111 -6.64 -7.56 17.10
N THR A 112 -7.55 -7.10 17.94
CA THR A 112 -8.70 -7.93 18.32
C THR A 112 -9.77 -7.81 17.24
N VAL A 113 -10.30 -8.94 16.75
CA VAL A 113 -11.37 -8.94 15.73
C VAL A 113 -12.68 -8.41 16.33
N ARG A 114 -13.44 -7.64 15.55
CA ARG A 114 -14.79 -7.21 15.94
C ARG A 114 -15.79 -8.35 15.88
N GLY A 115 -16.60 -8.47 16.93
CA GLY A 115 -17.74 -9.39 16.97
C GLY A 115 -18.95 -8.80 16.26
N ARG A 116 -19.94 -9.63 15.91
CA ARG A 116 -21.18 -9.18 15.26
C ARG A 116 -21.93 -8.13 16.09
N ALA A 117 -21.99 -8.33 17.41
CA ALA A 117 -22.61 -7.38 18.34
C ALA A 117 -21.96 -5.98 18.31
N ASP A 118 -20.69 -5.86 17.89
CA ASP A 118 -20.02 -4.55 17.76
C ASP A 118 -20.64 -3.68 16.63
N TYR A 119 -21.50 -4.25 15.77
CA TYR A 119 -22.17 -3.55 14.66
C TYR A 119 -23.65 -3.26 14.92
N ASP A 120 -24.23 -3.83 15.97
CA ASP A 120 -25.63 -3.61 16.35
C ASP A 120 -25.80 -2.39 17.28
N LEU A 121 -24.69 -1.74 17.62
CA LEU A 121 -24.66 -0.60 18.53
C LEU A 121 -25.15 0.69 17.85
N PRO A 122 -25.72 1.63 18.63
CA PRO A 122 -26.12 2.93 18.11
C PRO A 122 -24.99 3.65 17.37
N HIS A 123 -25.34 4.31 16.26
CA HIS A 123 -24.43 5.13 15.45
C HIS A 123 -23.31 4.37 14.72
N VAL A 124 -23.33 3.03 14.70
CA VAL A 124 -22.44 2.24 13.83
C VAL A 124 -23.04 2.13 12.42
N GLN A 125 -22.35 2.71 11.44
CA GLN A 125 -22.78 2.70 10.03
C GLN A 125 -22.27 1.49 9.22
N PHE A 126 -21.34 0.72 9.76
CA PHE A 126 -20.71 -0.41 9.07
C PHE A 126 -21.55 -1.69 9.18
N LYS A 127 -21.37 -2.62 8.24
CA LYS A 127 -22.07 -3.91 8.22
C LYS A 127 -21.08 -5.03 8.46
N TYR A 128 -21.39 -5.92 9.41
CA TYR A 128 -20.51 -7.00 9.83
C TYR A 128 -20.00 -7.82 8.64
N ASP A 129 -20.89 -8.32 7.77
CA ASP A 129 -20.48 -9.25 6.70
C ASP A 129 -19.54 -8.56 5.68
N ARG A 130 -19.76 -7.27 5.38
CA ARG A 130 -18.86 -6.47 4.53
C ARG A 130 -17.50 -6.27 5.22
N SER A 131 -17.51 -5.89 6.50
CA SER A 131 -16.29 -5.68 7.28
C SER A 131 -15.50 -6.97 7.49
N PHE A 132 -16.18 -8.11 7.63
CA PHE A 132 -15.58 -9.43 7.69
C PHE A 132 -14.80 -9.74 6.40
N LEU A 133 -15.43 -9.58 5.24
CA LEU A 133 -14.76 -9.80 3.94
C LEU A 133 -13.61 -8.81 3.71
N ASN A 134 -13.81 -7.53 4.04
CA ASN A 134 -12.75 -6.53 3.93
C ASN A 134 -11.54 -6.87 4.81
N ARG A 135 -11.77 -7.42 6.00
CA ARG A 135 -10.70 -7.89 6.90
C ARG A 135 -9.94 -9.06 6.27
N ILE A 136 -10.64 -10.11 5.86
CA ILE A 136 -10.01 -11.29 5.24
C ILE A 136 -9.22 -10.89 4.00
N ASN A 137 -9.81 -10.07 3.12
CA ASN A 137 -9.14 -9.55 1.93
C ASN A 137 -7.90 -8.73 2.30
N GLY A 138 -8.01 -7.82 3.28
CA GLY A 138 -6.89 -7.01 3.74
C GLY A 138 -5.73 -7.85 4.25
N GLU A 139 -6.00 -8.82 5.13
CA GLU A 139 -4.99 -9.73 5.69
C GLU A 139 -4.29 -10.55 4.59
N LEU A 140 -5.06 -11.14 3.67
CA LEU A 140 -4.50 -11.94 2.57
C LEU A 140 -3.68 -11.08 1.60
N CYS A 141 -4.17 -9.90 1.22
CA CYS A 141 -3.45 -8.97 0.33
C CYS A 141 -2.10 -8.56 0.90
N ILE A 142 -2.05 -8.11 2.17
CA ILE A 142 -0.78 -7.67 2.75
C ILE A 142 0.16 -8.85 2.99
N TYR A 143 -0.37 -9.99 3.44
CA TYR A 143 0.41 -11.19 3.63
C TYR A 143 1.07 -11.63 2.31
N ASN A 144 0.30 -11.75 1.22
CA ASN A 144 0.82 -12.13 -0.09
C ASN A 144 1.77 -11.07 -0.66
N THR A 145 1.53 -9.78 -0.42
CA THR A 145 2.49 -8.72 -0.81
C THR A 145 3.87 -8.98 -0.20
N ILE A 146 3.91 -9.30 1.11
CA ILE A 146 5.17 -9.63 1.80
C ILE A 146 5.80 -10.92 1.27
N GLU A 147 5.00 -11.97 1.01
CA GLU A 147 5.52 -13.22 0.47
C GLU A 147 6.05 -13.08 -0.97
N ILE A 148 5.41 -12.24 -1.80
CA ILE A 148 5.90 -11.87 -3.13
C ILE A 148 7.25 -11.14 -3.00
N ILE A 149 7.36 -10.14 -2.12
CA ILE A 149 8.63 -9.43 -1.90
C ILE A 149 9.73 -10.41 -1.45
N LYS A 150 9.44 -11.31 -0.51
CA LYS A 150 10.41 -12.31 -0.03
C LYS A 150 10.85 -13.29 -1.13
N ARG A 151 9.91 -13.82 -1.92
CA ARG A 151 10.18 -14.81 -2.97
C ARG A 151 11.02 -14.22 -4.10
N TYR A 152 10.64 -13.06 -4.60
CA TYR A 152 11.29 -12.47 -5.78
C TYR A 152 12.47 -11.56 -5.44
N ASN A 153 12.58 -11.12 -4.19
CA ASN A 153 13.71 -10.36 -3.63
C ASN A 153 14.16 -9.23 -4.57
N PRO A 154 13.29 -8.23 -4.84
CA PRO A 154 13.65 -7.11 -5.69
C PRO A 154 14.74 -6.27 -5.02
N LYS A 155 15.49 -5.51 -5.82
CA LYS A 155 16.49 -4.57 -5.28
C LYS A 155 15.83 -3.48 -4.45
N VAL A 156 14.63 -3.04 -4.85
CA VAL A 156 13.82 -2.08 -4.11
C VAL A 156 12.39 -2.59 -3.98
N TYR A 157 11.78 -2.40 -2.81
CA TYR A 157 10.34 -2.55 -2.63
C TYR A 157 9.74 -1.29 -2.01
N VAL A 158 8.52 -0.95 -2.38
CA VAL A 158 7.76 0.19 -1.86
C VAL A 158 6.32 -0.26 -1.59
N ILE A 159 5.84 -0.06 -0.36
CA ILE A 159 4.46 -0.33 0.05
C ILE A 159 3.79 0.98 0.42
N GLU A 160 2.69 1.31 -0.24
CA GLU A 160 1.90 2.52 -0.03
C GLU A 160 0.66 2.22 0.83
N ASN A 161 0.42 3.09 1.80
CA ASN A 161 -0.85 3.16 2.52
C ASN A 161 -0.99 4.50 3.27
N PRO A 162 -2.21 4.90 3.70
CA PRO A 162 -2.38 6.07 4.55
C PRO A 162 -1.44 6.04 5.77
N ALA A 163 -0.93 7.21 6.16
CA ALA A 163 0.09 7.30 7.20
C ALA A 163 -0.37 6.73 8.55
N SER A 164 -1.65 6.89 8.91
CA SER A 164 -2.23 6.36 10.15
C SER A 164 -2.80 4.94 10.04
N SER A 165 -2.54 4.25 8.92
CA SER A 165 -3.09 2.91 8.67
C SER A 165 -2.59 1.87 9.67
N LYS A 166 -3.49 1.00 10.14
CA LYS A 166 -3.15 -0.15 11.00
C LYS A 166 -2.29 -1.19 10.29
N ILE A 167 -2.21 -1.15 8.96
CA ILE A 167 -1.37 -2.08 8.17
C ILE A 167 0.09 -2.02 8.60
N TRP A 168 0.57 -0.83 9.02
CA TRP A 168 1.95 -0.64 9.46
C TRP A 168 2.26 -1.40 10.75
N HIS A 169 1.30 -1.46 11.67
CA HIS A 169 1.41 -2.28 12.86
C HIS A 169 1.24 -3.76 12.53
N TYR A 170 0.42 -4.11 11.53
CA TYR A 170 0.19 -5.51 11.17
C TYR A 170 1.44 -6.13 10.55
N VAL A 171 2.06 -5.41 9.61
CA VAL A 171 3.32 -5.79 8.98
C VAL A 171 4.44 -5.94 10.02
N ASN A 172 4.53 -5.00 10.96
CA ASN A 172 5.55 -4.99 12.01
C ASN A 172 5.32 -6.04 13.10
N ASP A 173 4.17 -5.99 13.75
CA ASP A 173 3.88 -6.70 15.00
C ASP A 173 3.38 -8.13 14.73
N ILE A 174 2.67 -8.36 13.61
CA ILE A 174 2.04 -9.65 13.29
C ILE A 174 2.84 -10.44 12.25
N LEU A 175 3.24 -9.80 11.15
CA LEU A 175 4.01 -10.46 10.10
C LEU A 175 5.52 -10.45 10.35
N ASN A 176 5.96 -9.72 11.38
CA ASN A 176 7.37 -9.55 11.74
C ASN A 176 8.26 -9.17 10.55
N PHE A 177 7.77 -8.25 9.71
CA PHE A 177 8.49 -7.76 8.54
C PHE A 177 8.89 -6.30 8.76
N GLN A 178 10.13 -6.08 9.19
CA GLN A 178 10.66 -4.76 9.48
C GLN A 178 10.95 -4.00 8.18
N ILE A 179 10.46 -2.77 8.05
CA ILE A 179 10.72 -1.91 6.89
C ILE A 179 11.46 -0.65 7.35
N PRO A 180 12.70 -0.43 6.88
CA PRO A 180 13.60 0.56 7.49
C PRO A 180 13.22 2.02 7.22
N PHE A 181 12.56 2.32 6.10
CA PHE A 181 12.22 3.70 5.74
C PHE A 181 10.70 3.90 5.65
N ASP A 182 10.19 4.94 6.31
CA ASP A 182 8.77 5.28 6.33
C ASP A 182 8.32 6.06 5.07
N ASN A 183 9.21 6.89 4.52
CA ASN A 183 8.98 7.82 3.40
C ASN A 183 7.60 8.47 3.43
N LEU A 184 7.37 9.33 4.43
CA LEU A 184 6.14 10.11 4.53
C LEU A 184 6.06 11.10 3.35
N ALA A 185 4.92 11.11 2.68
CA ALA A 185 4.56 12.06 1.64
C ALA A 185 3.23 12.74 1.98
N HIS A 186 3.11 14.02 1.62
CA HIS A 186 1.84 14.75 1.66
C HIS A 186 1.40 15.06 0.22
N TYR A 187 0.29 14.47 -0.23
CA TYR A 187 -0.12 14.52 -1.65
C TYR A 187 -0.33 15.96 -2.17
N ASN A 188 -0.72 16.90 -1.31
CA ASN A 188 -0.87 18.31 -1.71
C ASN A 188 0.43 19.01 -2.10
N LEU A 189 1.59 18.44 -1.76
CA LEU A 189 2.90 18.91 -2.25
C LEU A 189 3.22 18.40 -3.67
N TYR A 190 2.30 17.62 -4.23
CA TYR A 190 2.32 17.03 -5.56
C TYR A 190 1.02 17.34 -6.31
N ASN A 191 0.50 18.56 -6.14
CA ASN A 191 -0.69 19.05 -6.85
C ASN A 191 -2.00 18.30 -6.59
N TYR A 192 -2.10 17.54 -5.48
CA TYR A 192 -3.37 16.95 -5.06
C TYR A 192 -4.19 17.93 -4.20
N PRO A 193 -5.53 18.00 -4.35
CA PRO A 193 -6.34 18.99 -3.62
C PRO A 193 -6.33 18.80 -2.09
N LEU A 194 -6.16 17.56 -1.63
CA LEU A 194 -6.20 17.21 -0.21
C LEU A 194 -4.80 16.98 0.36
N ARG A 195 -4.61 17.35 1.63
CA ARG A 195 -3.43 16.96 2.41
C ARG A 195 -3.65 15.53 2.90
N LYS A 196 -3.44 14.57 2.00
CA LYS A 196 -3.46 13.13 2.29
C LYS A 196 -2.06 12.70 2.75
N PRO A 197 -1.83 12.47 4.06
CA PRO A 197 -0.57 11.93 4.53
C PRO A 197 -0.52 10.43 4.25
N THR A 198 0.53 10.03 3.55
CA THR A 198 0.71 8.66 3.05
C THR A 198 2.14 8.23 3.29
N ARG A 199 2.35 6.98 3.72
CA ARG A 199 3.69 6.39 3.83
C ARG A 199 3.93 5.50 2.62
N PHE A 200 5.13 5.61 2.06
CA PHE A 200 5.67 4.75 1.01
C PHE A 200 6.80 3.93 1.60
N LYS A 201 6.45 3.01 2.52
CA LYS A 201 7.45 2.26 3.29
C LYS A 201 8.32 1.43 2.34
N SER A 202 9.64 1.52 2.46
CA SER A 202 10.57 0.85 1.55
C SER A 202 11.89 0.47 2.21
N ASN A 203 12.71 -0.30 1.49
CA ASN A 203 14.08 -0.63 1.88
C ASN A 203 15.11 0.46 1.52
N ILE A 204 14.69 1.60 0.96
CA ILE A 204 15.57 2.75 0.66
C ILE A 204 14.92 4.07 1.07
N ASN A 205 15.71 5.10 1.37
CA ASN A 205 15.15 6.44 1.54
C ASN A 205 14.75 7.02 0.17
N LEU A 206 13.48 7.37 0.01
CA LEU A 206 12.92 7.94 -1.22
C LEU A 206 12.95 9.48 -1.26
N GLY A 207 13.18 10.15 -0.12
CA GLY A 207 13.27 11.61 -0.06
C GLY A 207 11.96 12.35 -0.44
N LEU A 208 10.80 11.75 -0.17
CA LEU A 208 9.50 12.29 -0.57
C LEU A 208 9.12 13.57 0.18
N ARG A 209 8.42 14.47 -0.50
CA ARG A 209 8.01 15.78 0.03
C ARG A 209 6.93 15.59 1.09
N ASN A 210 7.19 16.12 2.28
CA ASN A 210 6.22 16.22 3.36
C ASN A 210 6.38 17.56 4.10
N ASN A 211 5.27 18.08 4.60
CA ASN A 211 5.23 19.29 5.42
C ASN A 211 3.93 19.33 6.22
N HIS A 212 4.00 19.14 7.55
CA HIS A 212 2.80 19.16 8.41
C HIS A 212 2.11 20.52 8.51
N LYS A 213 2.79 21.60 8.11
CA LYS A 213 2.24 22.96 8.10
C LYS A 213 1.58 23.34 6.77
N SER A 214 1.74 22.55 5.71
CA SER A 214 1.08 22.85 4.43
C SER A 214 -0.43 22.75 4.57
N LYS A 215 -1.17 23.67 3.96
CA LYS A 215 -2.64 23.66 3.94
C LYS A 215 -3.15 22.95 2.68
N PRO A 216 -4.23 22.14 2.77
CA PRO A 216 -4.87 21.58 1.59
C PRO A 216 -5.60 22.68 0.79
N GLN A 217 -5.86 22.43 -0.49
CA GLN A 217 -6.68 23.30 -1.33
C GLN A 217 -8.18 23.09 -1.06
N GLN A 218 -8.57 21.88 -0.68
CA GLN A 218 -9.96 21.50 -0.40
C GLN A 218 -10.09 20.70 0.91
N GLN A 219 -11.30 20.61 1.45
CA GLN A 219 -11.63 19.70 2.55
C GLN A 219 -12.18 18.38 2.00
N TRP A 220 -12.13 17.32 2.83
CA TRP A 220 -12.63 16.00 2.46
C TRP A 220 -14.12 15.97 2.12
N GLU A 221 -14.91 16.86 2.73
CA GLU A 221 -16.36 16.98 2.53
C GLU A 221 -16.71 17.49 1.13
N ASP A 222 -15.86 18.34 0.57
CA ASP A 222 -16.03 18.97 -0.75
C ASP A 222 -15.38 18.15 -1.89
N PHE A 223 -14.66 17.08 -1.54
CA PHE A 223 -13.98 16.23 -2.50
C PHE A 223 -14.87 15.10 -3.01
N SER A 224 -14.58 14.63 -4.22
CA SER A 224 -15.31 13.54 -4.89
C SER A 224 -15.54 12.33 -4.00
N LYS A 225 -16.69 11.66 -4.16
CA LYS A 225 -17.03 10.41 -3.47
C LYS A 225 -16.58 9.16 -4.22
N SER A 226 -16.05 9.31 -5.43
CA SER A 226 -15.53 8.21 -6.25
C SER A 226 -14.37 7.50 -5.56
N TYR A 227 -14.40 6.16 -5.53
CA TYR A 227 -13.34 5.37 -4.92
C TYR A 227 -12.01 5.59 -5.66
N ASN A 228 -12.03 5.45 -6.99
CA ASN A 228 -10.85 5.61 -7.84
C ASN A 228 -10.23 7.02 -7.74
N GLU A 229 -11.04 8.07 -7.61
CA GLU A 229 -10.49 9.44 -7.46
C GLU A 229 -9.86 9.68 -6.08
N ARG A 230 -10.41 9.05 -5.03
CA ARG A 230 -9.84 9.11 -3.67
C ARG A 230 -8.59 8.25 -3.51
N SER A 231 -8.46 7.18 -4.30
CA SER A 231 -7.29 6.31 -4.28
C SER A 231 -6.15 6.81 -5.15
N ASN A 232 -6.42 7.71 -6.12
CA ASN A 232 -5.39 8.28 -7.00
C ASN A 232 -4.14 8.77 -6.26
N ILE A 233 -3.00 8.33 -6.76
CA ILE A 233 -1.67 8.77 -6.34
C ILE A 233 -1.20 9.84 -7.34
N PRO A 234 -0.73 11.00 -6.89
CA PRO A 234 -0.24 12.03 -7.80
C PRO A 234 0.89 11.54 -8.70
N LEU A 235 0.82 11.82 -10.00
CA LEU A 235 1.81 11.34 -10.96
C LEU A 235 3.21 11.90 -10.67
N ASP A 236 3.31 13.18 -10.29
CA ASP A 236 4.59 13.80 -9.89
C ASP A 236 5.25 13.10 -8.70
N LEU A 237 4.44 12.57 -7.77
CA LEU A 237 4.94 11.80 -6.63
C LEU A 237 5.53 10.46 -7.10
N ILE A 238 4.85 9.77 -8.01
CA ILE A 238 5.31 8.50 -8.58
C ILE A 238 6.59 8.70 -9.39
N VAL A 239 6.67 9.79 -10.17
CA VAL A 239 7.88 10.18 -10.91
C VAL A 239 9.05 10.41 -9.94
N ASP A 240 8.84 11.08 -8.81
CA ASP A 240 9.89 11.26 -7.80
C ASP A 240 10.32 9.92 -7.17
N ILE A 241 9.38 8.97 -6.95
CA ILE A 241 9.71 7.61 -6.51
C ILE A 241 10.59 6.89 -7.54
N TYR A 242 10.21 6.90 -8.82
CA TYR A 242 10.99 6.25 -9.88
C TYR A 242 12.37 6.88 -10.08
N LYS A 243 12.49 8.21 -9.94
CA LYS A 243 13.80 8.89 -9.93
C LYS A 243 14.69 8.38 -8.78
N ALA A 244 14.16 8.33 -7.57
CA ALA A 244 14.91 7.87 -6.39
C ALA A 244 15.35 6.41 -6.52
N VAL A 245 14.44 5.53 -6.96
CA VAL A 245 14.75 4.11 -7.21
C VAL A 245 15.80 3.98 -8.30
N ASN A 246 15.65 4.68 -9.43
CA ASN A 246 16.59 4.60 -10.53
C ASN A 246 18.00 5.11 -10.13
N GLN A 247 18.06 6.19 -9.34
CA GLN A 247 19.32 6.67 -8.78
C GLN A 247 19.97 5.60 -7.89
N TYR A 248 19.20 4.93 -7.03
CA TYR A 248 19.70 3.84 -6.20
C TYR A 248 20.23 2.66 -7.03
N LEU A 249 19.50 2.27 -8.08
CA LEU A 249 19.88 1.16 -8.96
C LEU A 249 21.13 1.43 -9.80
N THR A 250 21.37 2.70 -10.15
CA THR A 250 22.51 3.10 -11.01
C THR A 250 23.73 3.53 -10.22
N ASN A 251 23.56 4.13 -9.04
CA ASN A 251 24.64 4.67 -8.21
C ASN A 251 24.38 4.41 -6.70
N PRO A 252 24.60 3.18 -6.21
CA PRO A 252 24.28 2.81 -4.82
C PRO A 252 25.18 3.50 -3.76
N ILE A 253 26.30 4.13 -4.15
CA ILE A 253 27.34 4.66 -3.25
C ILE A 253 26.89 5.95 -2.50
N GLY A 254 25.77 6.57 -2.88
CA GLY A 254 25.29 7.83 -2.31
C GLY A 254 24.27 7.72 -1.16
N VAL A 255 23.84 6.52 -0.79
CA VAL A 255 22.86 6.33 0.30
C VAL A 255 23.63 5.94 1.57
N PRO A 256 23.36 6.55 2.74
CA PRO A 256 24.05 6.18 3.97
C PRO A 256 23.95 4.67 4.18
N SER A 257 25.08 3.98 4.07
CA SER A 257 25.16 2.54 4.27
C SER A 257 24.66 2.17 5.65
N GLU A 258 24.03 1.01 5.75
CA GLU A 258 23.44 0.30 6.90
C GLU A 258 24.34 0.11 8.16
N ARG A 259 25.37 0.93 8.38
CA ARG A 259 26.34 0.75 9.47
C ARG A 259 25.97 1.36 10.81
N LEU A 260 24.74 1.84 11.00
CA LEU A 260 24.35 2.53 12.24
C LEU A 260 22.96 2.11 12.76
N LEU A 261 22.60 0.83 12.66
CA LEU A 261 21.47 0.27 13.40
C LEU A 261 21.77 -1.20 13.81
N PHE A 262 22.70 -1.36 14.76
CA PHE A 262 22.73 -2.48 15.70
C PHE A 262 22.70 -1.90 17.11
#